data_AF-A0A0C9Y968-F1
#
_entry.id   AF-A0A0C9Y968-F1
#
_cell.length_a   1.000
_cell.length_b   1.000
_cell.length_c   1.000
_cell.angle_alpha   90.00
_cell.angle_beta   90.00
_cell.angle_gamma   90.00
#
_symmetry.space_group_name_H-M   'P 1'
#
loop_
_entity.id
_entity.type
_entity.pdbx_description
1 polymer ?
#
loop_
_entity_poly.entity_id
_entity_poly.type
_entity_poly.pdbx_seq_one_letter_code
_entity_poly.pdbx_strand_id
1 'polypeptide(L)'
;IPHSAQQCMSGESFPLLSRAVPSFETFMAQWEQLSLNEPRFAPYIEIGLRHARSYYRHMGETNAYAIAMFVDPTIRFTWIELNWEEFEVHEVKRAVLNMVRPSFIIIANGLNANT
;
A
#
# COMPACT_ATOMS: atom_id res chain seq x y z
N ILE A 1 0.31 5.94 18.53
CA ILE A 1 0.78 5.87 17.13
C ILE A 1 0.64 4.45 16.55
N PRO A 2 1.32 3.39 17.04
CA PRO A 2 1.20 2.04 16.45
C PRO A 2 -0.19 1.42 16.56
N HIS A 3 -0.86 1.70 17.68
CA HIS A 3 -2.20 1.23 17.94
C HIS A 3 -3.18 1.60 16.80
N SER A 4 -3.06 2.79 16.23
CA SER A 4 -3.92 3.23 15.13
C SER A 4 -3.65 2.46 13.84
N ALA A 5 -2.39 2.19 13.52
CA ALA A 5 -2.02 1.35 12.38
C ALA A 5 -2.51 -0.09 12.59
N GLN A 6 -2.31 -0.65 13.79
CA GLN A 6 -2.77 -1.99 14.14
C GLN A 6 -4.30 -2.11 14.07
N GLN A 7 -5.04 -1.17 14.66
CA GLN A 7 -6.51 -1.12 14.56
C GLN A 7 -6.99 -1.00 13.11
N CYS A 8 -6.33 -0.15 12.31
CA CYS A 8 -6.64 -0.04 10.89
C CYS A 8 -6.42 -1.36 10.14
N MET A 9 -5.57 -2.26 10.64
CA MET A 9 -5.26 -3.56 10.03
C MET A 9 -6.02 -4.75 10.62
N SER A 10 -6.60 -4.59 11.81
CA SER A 10 -7.33 -5.66 12.52
C SER A 10 -8.83 -5.71 12.23
N GLY A 11 -9.35 -4.86 11.34
CA GLY A 11 -10.75 -4.88 10.90
C GLY A 11 -11.03 -5.92 9.80
N GLU A 12 -12.28 -6.36 9.65
CA GLU A 12 -12.68 -7.38 8.67
C GLU A 12 -13.44 -6.81 7.44
N SER A 13 -12.98 -5.69 6.86
CA SER A 13 -13.60 -5.13 5.65
C SER A 13 -12.63 -5.04 4.46
N PHE A 14 -13.16 -5.31 3.25
CA PHE A 14 -12.42 -5.42 1.99
C PHE A 14 -11.55 -4.19 1.57
N PRO A 15 -11.80 -2.93 2.01
CA PRO A 15 -10.88 -1.81 1.77
C PRO A 15 -9.79 -1.65 2.86
N LEU A 16 -9.50 -2.66 3.69
CA LEU A 16 -8.36 -2.57 4.61
C LEU A 16 -7.01 -2.64 3.90
N LEU A 17 -6.92 -3.44 2.83
CA LEU A 17 -5.65 -3.68 2.15
C LEU A 17 -5.11 -2.41 1.48
N SER A 18 -6.00 -1.54 1.00
CA SER A 18 -5.65 -0.23 0.45
C SER A 18 -5.03 0.71 1.49
N ARG A 19 -5.38 0.54 2.77
CA ARG A 19 -4.90 1.39 3.86
C ARG A 19 -3.62 0.89 4.53
N ALA A 20 -3.23 -0.35 4.27
CA ALA A 20 -2.09 -0.98 4.93
C ALA A 20 -0.77 -0.25 4.61
N VAL A 21 -0.47 -0.03 3.33
CA VAL A 21 0.74 0.69 2.88
C VAL A 21 0.80 2.12 3.45
N PRO A 22 -0.23 2.97 3.28
CA PRO A 22 -0.25 4.31 3.88
C PRO A 22 -0.07 4.31 5.40
N SER A 23 -0.70 3.35 6.09
CA SER A 23 -0.59 3.24 7.54
C SER A 23 0.83 2.91 7.98
N PHE A 24 1.50 1.99 7.27
CA PHE A 24 2.89 1.62 7.53
C PHE A 24 3.83 2.80 7.33
N GLU A 25 3.76 3.48 6.19
CA GLU A 25 4.60 4.63 5.89
C GLU A 25 4.38 5.76 6.90
N THR A 26 3.12 6.06 7.23
CA THR A 26 2.78 7.12 8.20
C THR A 26 3.33 6.81 9.60
N PHE A 27 3.12 5.60 10.12
CA PHE A 27 3.60 5.30 11.47
C PHE A 27 5.12 5.22 11.52
N MET A 28 5.77 4.67 10.48
CA MET A 28 7.24 4.58 10.42
C MET A 28 7.85 5.98 10.42
N ALA A 29 7.34 6.90 9.60
CA ALA A 29 7.80 8.30 9.59
C ALA A 29 7.61 9.00 10.95
N GLN A 30 6.44 8.80 11.59
CA GLN A 30 6.18 9.36 12.92
C GLN A 30 7.12 8.78 13.99
N TRP A 31 7.48 7.50 13.89
CA TRP A 31 8.39 6.84 14.80
C TRP A 31 9.84 7.24 14.58
N GLU A 32 10.26 7.43 13.33
CA GLU A 32 11.57 8.00 13.00
C GLU A 32 11.71 9.41 13.58
N GLN A 33 10.69 10.26 13.42
CA GLN A 33 10.66 11.58 14.06
C GLN A 33 10.68 11.50 15.59
N LEU A 34 9.91 10.59 16.19
CA LEU A 34 9.90 10.40 17.64
C LEU A 34 11.26 9.95 18.16
N SER A 35 11.96 9.08 17.43
CA SER A 35 13.32 8.61 17.78
C SER A 35 14.31 9.77 17.85
N LEU A 36 14.20 10.75 16.93
CA LEU A 36 15.02 11.96 16.93
C LEU A 36 14.68 12.89 18.09
N ASN A 37 13.38 13.06 18.38
CA ASN A 37 12.90 13.98 19.42
C ASN A 37 13.11 13.44 20.84
N GLU A 38 13.08 12.11 21.01
CA GLU A 38 13.24 11.44 22.30
C GLU A 38 14.35 10.37 22.25
N PRO A 39 15.64 10.76 22.25
CA PRO A 39 16.77 9.84 22.10
C PRO A 39 16.82 8.73 23.16
N ARG A 40 16.22 8.96 24.33
CA ARG A 40 16.11 7.96 25.40
C ARG A 40 15.31 6.73 24.99
N PHE A 41 14.33 6.90 24.10
CA PHE A 41 13.48 5.82 23.60
C PHE A 41 13.94 5.27 22.25
N ALA A 42 14.88 5.94 21.58
CA ALA A 42 15.39 5.56 20.26
C ALA A 42 15.79 4.08 20.14
N PRO A 43 16.49 3.45 21.12
CA PRO A 43 16.84 2.03 21.02
C PRO A 43 15.63 1.10 20.96
N TYR A 44 14.54 1.44 21.66
CA TYR A 44 13.31 0.65 21.69
C TYR A 44 12.46 0.89 20.43
N ILE A 45 12.39 2.14 19.98
CA ILE A 45 11.71 2.52 18.75
C ILE A 45 12.36 1.82 17.54
N GLU A 46 13.68 1.78 17.50
CA GLU A 46 14.43 1.16 16.41
C GLU A 46 14.15 -0.36 16.27
N ILE A 47 13.95 -1.07 17.39
CA ILE A 47 13.55 -2.48 17.35
C ILE A 47 12.22 -2.64 16.61
N GLY A 48 11.22 -1.81 16.94
CA GLY A 48 9.92 -1.86 16.27
C GLY A 48 9.98 -1.41 14.82
N LEU A 49 10.76 -0.37 14.50
CA LEU A 49 11.00 0.07 13.13
C LEU A 49 11.65 -1.02 12.27
N ARG A 50 12.58 -1.80 12.83
CA ARG A 50 13.18 -2.95 12.13
C ARG A 50 12.13 -3.99 11.74
N HIS A 51 11.19 -4.31 12.65
CA HIS A 51 10.07 -5.19 12.32
C HIS A 51 9.14 -4.58 11.28
N ALA A 52 8.82 -3.30 11.41
CA ALA A 52 7.98 -2.57 10.47
C ALA A 52 8.55 -2.60 9.05
N ARG A 53 9.84 -2.27 8.88
CA ARG A 53 10.56 -2.34 7.60
C ARG A 53 10.57 -3.74 7.01
N SER A 54 10.73 -4.77 7.85
CA SER A 54 10.63 -6.16 7.39
C SER A 54 9.25 -6.44 6.79
N TYR A 55 8.16 -6.11 7.49
CA TYR A 55 6.80 -6.29 6.95
C TYR A 55 6.55 -5.48 5.69
N TYR A 56 6.95 -4.21 5.67
CA TYR A 56 6.80 -3.33 4.51
C TYR A 56 7.52 -3.90 3.27
N ARG A 57 8.73 -4.47 3.45
CA ARG A 57 9.43 -5.17 2.38
C ARG A 57 8.62 -6.34 1.81
N HIS A 58 8.05 -7.19 2.67
CA HIS A 58 7.22 -8.32 2.21
C HIS A 58 5.94 -7.84 1.51
N MET A 59 5.36 -6.71 1.94
CA MET A 59 4.21 -6.11 1.25
C MET A 59 4.55 -5.70 -0.19
N GLY A 60 5.78 -5.24 -0.43
CA GLY A 60 6.29 -4.89 -1.76
C GLY A 60 6.55 -6.07 -2.70
N GLU A 61 6.51 -7.31 -2.21
CA GLU A 61 6.69 -8.51 -3.05
C GLU A 61 5.44 -8.86 -3.87
N THR A 62 4.34 -8.13 -3.67
CA THR A 62 3.08 -8.34 -4.40
C THR A 62 2.42 -7.02 -4.81
N ASN A 63 1.81 -7.02 -6.00
CA ASN A 63 1.02 -5.89 -6.48
C ASN A 63 -0.35 -5.77 -5.79
N ALA A 64 -0.72 -6.71 -4.92
CA ALA A 64 -2.04 -6.76 -4.29
C ALA A 64 -2.40 -5.48 -3.53
N TYR A 65 -1.44 -4.88 -2.81
CA TYR A 65 -1.64 -3.63 -2.06
C TYR A 65 -1.85 -2.44 -3.00
N ALA A 66 -1.05 -2.34 -4.06
CA ALA A 66 -1.18 -1.27 -5.04
C ALA A 66 -2.49 -1.35 -5.83
N ILE A 67 -2.91 -2.58 -6.18
CA ILE A 67 -4.20 -2.84 -6.81
C ILE A 67 -5.35 -2.50 -5.84
N ALA A 68 -5.24 -2.89 -4.57
CA ALA A 68 -6.23 -2.55 -3.55
C ALA A 68 -6.37 -1.03 -3.37
N MET A 69 -5.26 -0.29 -3.35
CA MET A 69 -5.27 1.18 -3.36
C MET A 69 -5.98 1.74 -4.58
N PHE A 70 -5.71 1.20 -5.78
CA PHE A 70 -6.35 1.64 -7.02
C PHE A 70 -7.87 1.45 -7.01
N VAL A 71 -8.38 0.29 -6.55
CA VAL A 71 -9.82 0.01 -6.51
C VAL A 71 -10.56 0.78 -5.41
N ASP A 72 -9.84 1.24 -4.37
CA ASP A 72 -10.42 2.07 -3.31
C ASP A 72 -10.71 3.48 -3.84
N PRO A 73 -11.99 3.91 -3.92
CA PRO A 73 -12.34 5.21 -4.47
C PRO A 73 -11.84 6.40 -3.63
N THR A 74 -11.48 6.16 -2.36
CA THR A 74 -10.99 7.20 -1.44
C THR A 74 -9.48 7.42 -1.56
N ILE A 75 -8.73 6.44 -2.08
CA ILE A 75 -7.26 6.49 -2.19
C ILE A 75 -6.83 6.54 -3.66
N ARG A 76 -7.30 5.60 -4.49
CA ARG A 76 -6.95 5.45 -5.91
C ARG A 76 -5.42 5.46 -6.09
N PHE A 77 -4.90 6.34 -6.94
CA PHE A 77 -3.45 6.57 -7.08
C PHE A 77 -2.93 7.74 -6.26
N THR A 78 -3.79 8.49 -5.58
CA THR A 78 -3.42 9.75 -4.90
C THR A 78 -2.28 9.55 -3.91
N TRP A 79 -2.31 8.48 -3.12
CA TRP A 79 -1.21 8.20 -2.19
C TRP A 79 0.10 7.85 -2.91
N ILE A 80 0.03 6.99 -3.92
CA ILE A 80 1.20 6.52 -4.67
C ILE A 80 1.86 7.68 -5.42
N GLU A 81 1.06 8.52 -6.08
CA GLU A 81 1.55 9.67 -6.85
C GLU A 81 2.15 10.77 -5.99
N LEU A 82 1.76 10.87 -4.70
CA LEU A 82 2.26 11.89 -3.79
C LEU A 82 3.47 11.45 -2.96
N ASN A 83 3.64 10.15 -2.74
CA ASN A 83 4.62 9.64 -1.76
C ASN A 83 5.70 8.75 -2.37
N TRP A 84 5.53 8.24 -3.60
CA TRP A 84 6.49 7.31 -4.23
C TRP A 84 7.25 7.97 -5.38
N GLU A 85 8.38 7.36 -5.76
CA GLU A 85 9.20 7.84 -6.87
C GLU A 85 8.53 7.60 -8.23
N GLU A 86 8.82 8.44 -9.22
CA GLU A 86 8.15 8.41 -10.53
C GLU A 86 8.22 7.03 -11.22
N PHE A 87 9.35 6.34 -11.09
CA PHE A 87 9.53 5.01 -11.67
C PHE A 87 8.63 3.95 -10.99
N GLU A 88 8.42 4.06 -9.68
CA GLU A 88 7.55 3.16 -8.91
C GLU A 88 6.07 3.39 -9.29
N VAL A 89 5.68 4.66 -9.44
CA VAL A 89 4.36 5.03 -9.95
C VAL A 89 4.12 4.41 -11.33
N HIS A 90 5.10 4.46 -12.22
CA HIS A 90 5.00 3.87 -13.56
C HIS A 90 4.83 2.34 -13.52
N GLU A 91 5.62 1.66 -12.70
CA GLU A 91 5.52 0.20 -12.52
C GLU A 91 4.16 -0.24 -11.97
N VAL A 92 3.63 0.49 -10.99
CA VAL A 92 2.28 0.24 -10.45
C VAL A 92 1.20 0.45 -11.51
N LYS A 93 1.25 1.55 -12.27
CA LYS A 93 0.29 1.82 -13.36
C LYS A 93 0.35 0.71 -14.41
N ARG A 94 1.54 0.23 -14.76
CA ARG A 94 1.75 -0.90 -15.68
C ARG A 94 1.14 -2.20 -15.13
N ALA A 95 1.35 -2.50 -13.85
CA ALA A 95 0.76 -3.67 -13.19
C ALA A 95 -0.78 -3.64 -13.22
N VAL A 96 -1.38 -2.49 -12.88
CA VAL A 96 -2.84 -2.30 -12.95
C VAL A 96 -3.35 -2.46 -14.39
N LEU A 97 -2.68 -1.86 -15.38
CA LEU A 97 -3.04 -2.02 -16.79
C LEU A 97 -2.96 -3.48 -17.25
N ASN A 98 -1.94 -4.22 -16.82
CA ASN A 98 -1.79 -5.64 -17.12
C ASN A 98 -2.83 -6.52 -16.44
N MET A 99 -3.41 -6.10 -15.32
CA MET A 99 -4.55 -6.79 -14.70
C MET A 99 -5.87 -6.49 -15.43
N VAL A 100 -6.05 -5.25 -15.88
CA VAL A 100 -7.30 -4.79 -16.52
C VAL A 100 -7.39 -5.24 -17.98
N ARG A 101 -6.28 -5.28 -18.72
CA ARG A 101 -6.24 -5.68 -20.15
C ARG A 101 -6.77 -7.10 -20.42
N PRO A 102 -6.36 -8.16 -19.70
CA PRO A 102 -6.91 -9.50 -19.87
C PRO A 102 -8.42 -9.54 -19.65
N SER A 103 -8.92 -8.85 -18.62
CA SER A 103 -10.35 -8.77 -18.32
C SER A 103 -11.15 -8.05 -19.40
N PHE A 104 -10.63 -6.96 -19.96
CA PHE A 104 -11.26 -6.26 -21.08
C PHE A 104 -11.26 -7.06 -22.37
N ILE A 105 -10.18 -7.81 -22.68
CA ILE A 105 -10.14 -8.68 -23.86
C ILE A 105 -11.16 -9.81 -23.73
N ILE A 106 -11.29 -10.42 -22.56
CA ILE A 106 -12.28 -11.47 -22.30
C ILE A 106 -13.71 -10.90 -22.45
N ILE A 107 -14.00 -9.72 -21.91
CA ILE A 107 -15.31 -9.05 -22.06
C ILE A 107 -15.58 -8.70 -23.52
N ALA A 108 -14.61 -8.11 -24.23
CA ALA A 108 -14.75 -7.75 -25.64
C ALA A 108 -14.98 -8.98 -26.54
N ASN A 109 -14.27 -10.08 -26.29
CA ASN A 109 -14.47 -11.33 -27.02
C ASN A 109 -15.82 -12.00 -26.68
N GLY A 110 -16.28 -11.92 -25.43
CA GLY A 110 -17.61 -12.41 -25.02
C GLY A 110 -18.77 -11.59 -25.59
N LEU A 111 -18.56 -10.30 -25.87
CA LEU A 111 -19.52 -9.44 -26.57
C LEU A 111 -19.58 -9.74 -28.07
N ASN A 112 -18.43 -9.98 -28.72
CA ASN A 112 -18.36 -10.30 -30.16
C ASN A 112 -18.85 -11.72 -30.52
N ALA A 113 -18.84 -12.67 -29.57
CA ALA A 113 -19.31 -14.03 -29.79
C ALA A 113 -20.85 -14.19 -29.72
N ASN A 114 -21.56 -13.13 -29.33
CA ASN A 114 -23.03 -13.09 -29.19
C ASN A 114 -23.72 -12.24 -30.29
N THR A 115 -23.00 -11.94 -31.37
CA THR A 115 -23.49 -11.29 -32.61
C THR A 115 -23.17 -12.18 -33.80
#